data_AF-A0A5M9UG04-F1
#
_entry.id   AF-A0A5M9UG04-F1
#
_cell.length_a   1.000
_cell.length_b   1.000
_cell.length_c   1.000
_cell.angle_alpha   90.00
_cell.angle_beta   90.00
_cell.angle_gamma   90.00
#
_symmetry.space_group_name_H-M   'P 1'
#
loop_
_entity.id
_entity.type
_entity.pdbx_description
1 polymer ?
#
loop_
_entity_poly.entity_id
_entity_poly.type
_entity_poly.pdbx_seq_one_letter_code
_entity_poly.pdbx_strand_id
1 'polypeptide(L)'
;MTTVTVSSFNGVASKSYEYPMILHELVINNQGTKPLTVTTGTRRRDLDTFTIAPGETFDERVQRFSKVRVDADGLYYGLVRRGSDAFWGAEYLD
;
A
#
# COMPACT_ATOMS: atom_id res chain seq x y z
N MET A 1 -7.54 -2.93 23.85
CA MET A 1 -6.67 -3.44 22.77
C MET A 1 -7.30 -3.07 21.45
N THR A 2 -6.73 -2.11 20.72
CA THR A 2 -7.20 -1.76 19.37
C THR A 2 -6.64 -2.82 18.40
N THR A 3 -7.52 -3.54 17.71
CA THR A 3 -7.13 -4.60 16.79
C THR A 3 -6.39 -4.00 15.59
N VAL A 4 -5.10 -4.31 15.44
CA VAL A 4 -4.35 -4.01 14.21
C VAL A 4 -4.90 -4.91 13.11
N THR A 5 -5.51 -4.32 12.08
CA THR A 5 -5.96 -5.07 10.90
C THR A 5 -4.85 -5.07 9.87
N VAL A 6 -4.42 -6.26 9.46
CA VAL A 6 -3.36 -6.48 8.48
C VAL A 6 -3.95 -7.13 7.24
N SER A 7 -3.60 -6.61 6.06
CA SER A 7 -3.95 -7.22 4.79
C SER A 7 -2.71 -7.38 3.92
N SER A 8 -2.47 -8.58 3.41
CA SER A 8 -1.39 -8.86 2.45
C SER A 8 -1.89 -8.77 1.02
N PHE A 9 -1.00 -8.45 0.09
CA PHE A 9 -1.23 -8.48 -1.34
C PHE A 9 0.05 -8.89 -2.08
N ASN A 10 -0.08 -9.46 -3.27
CA ASN A 10 1.06 -9.84 -4.11
C ASN A 10 0.65 -9.89 -5.58
N GLY A 11 1.65 -9.85 -6.45
CA GLY A 11 1.43 -9.96 -7.88
C GLY A 11 2.74 -10.08 -8.65
N VAL A 12 2.60 -10.33 -9.95
CA VAL A 12 3.73 -10.40 -10.91
C VAL A 12 3.63 -9.32 -12.00
N ALA A 13 2.57 -8.51 -11.95
CA ALA A 13 2.25 -7.46 -12.93
C ALA A 13 1.53 -6.30 -12.24
N SER A 14 1.36 -5.18 -12.96
CA SER A 14 0.65 -4.01 -12.46
C SER A 14 -0.76 -4.35 -11.98
N LYS A 15 -1.13 -3.88 -10.78
CA LYS A 15 -2.44 -4.11 -10.17
C LYS A 15 -2.80 -3.04 -9.16
N SER A 16 -4.09 -2.76 -9.05
CA SER A 16 -4.66 -1.91 -8.00
C SER A 16 -5.33 -2.74 -6.91
N TYR A 17 -5.18 -2.29 -5.68
CA TYR A 17 -5.75 -2.87 -4.48
C TYR A 17 -6.53 -1.79 -3.75
N GLU A 18 -7.81 -2.04 -3.50
CA GLU A 18 -8.68 -1.15 -2.74
C GLU A 18 -9.05 -1.79 -1.41
N TYR A 19 -9.11 -0.96 -0.38
CA TYR A 19 -9.37 -1.37 0.98
C TYR A 19 -10.62 -0.67 1.51
N PRO A 20 -11.45 -1.35 2.30
CA PRO A 20 -12.68 -0.77 2.85
C PRO A 20 -12.43 0.17 4.05
N MET A 21 -11.17 0.51 4.33
CA MET A 21 -10.75 1.31 5.47
C MET A 21 -9.49 2.12 5.14
N ILE A 22 -9.21 3.12 5.97
CA ILE A 22 -7.99 3.92 5.88
C ILE A 22 -6.82 3.18 6.53
N LEU A 23 -5.71 3.17 5.82
CA LEU A 23 -4.43 2.55 6.15
C LEU A 23 -3.35 3.64 6.24
N HIS A 24 -2.23 3.35 6.88
CA HIS A 24 -1.11 4.29 6.99
C HIS A 24 0.26 3.63 7.03
N GLU A 25 0.34 2.30 7.13
CA GLU A 25 1.60 1.58 6.97
C GLU A 25 1.55 0.78 5.68
N LEU A 26 2.61 0.90 4.89
CA LEU A 26 2.81 0.17 3.67
C LEU A 26 4.18 -0.51 3.74
N VAL A 27 4.14 -1.84 3.67
CA VAL A 27 5.31 -2.67 3.46
C VAL A 27 5.22 -3.27 2.07
N ILE A 28 6.28 -3.21 1.29
CA ILE A 28 6.35 -3.86 -0.01
C ILE A 28 7.80 -4.24 -0.33
N ASN A 29 7.95 -5.48 -0.77
CA ASN A 29 9.22 -6.09 -1.16
C ASN A 29 9.18 -6.34 -2.67
N ASN A 30 10.13 -5.77 -3.39
CA ASN A 30 10.30 -5.99 -4.82
C ASN A 30 11.19 -7.22 -5.05
N GLN A 31 10.60 -8.33 -5.48
CA GLN A 31 11.32 -9.56 -5.83
C GLN A 31 11.56 -9.70 -7.33
N GLY A 32 11.18 -8.68 -8.11
CA GLY A 32 11.40 -8.62 -9.54
C GLY A 32 12.84 -8.23 -9.89
N THR A 33 13.12 -8.20 -11.19
CA THR A 33 14.42 -7.79 -11.74
C THR A 33 14.45 -6.34 -12.20
N LYS A 34 13.30 -5.65 -12.16
CA LYS A 34 13.13 -4.24 -12.54
C LYS A 34 12.56 -3.43 -11.36
N PRO A 35 12.84 -2.11 -11.29
CA PRO A 35 12.18 -1.25 -10.32
C PRO A 35 10.66 -1.36 -10.46
N LEU A 36 9.96 -1.29 -9.34
CA LEU A 36 8.50 -1.17 -9.31
C LEU A 36 8.11 0.20 -8.78
N THR A 37 6.96 0.69 -9.22
CA THR A 37 6.38 1.95 -8.74
C THR A 37 5.13 1.64 -7.94
N VAL A 38 4.99 2.29 -6.78
CA VAL A 38 3.83 2.13 -5.90
C VAL A 38 3.21 3.48 -5.67
N THR A 39 1.95 3.62 -6.05
CA THR A 39 1.16 4.82 -5.81
C THR A 39 0.12 4.52 -4.74
N THR A 40 0.15 5.26 -3.63
CA THR A 40 -0.92 5.24 -2.63
C THR A 40 -1.96 6.30 -2.97
N GLY A 41 -3.21 6.08 -2.56
CA GLY A 41 -4.28 7.03 -2.85
C GLY A 41 -5.54 6.80 -2.03
N THR A 42 -6.51 7.71 -2.20
CA THR A 42 -7.90 7.46 -1.84
C THR A 42 -8.62 6.82 -3.03
N ARG A 43 -9.93 6.57 -2.89
CA ARG A 43 -10.76 6.14 -4.02
C ARG A 43 -10.79 7.15 -5.16
N ARG A 44 -10.64 8.45 -4.85
CA ARG A 44 -10.83 9.54 -5.81
C ARG A 44 -9.53 10.11 -6.38
N ARG A 45 -8.42 9.97 -5.66
CA ARG A 45 -7.13 10.57 -6.08
C ARG A 45 -5.94 9.76 -5.63
N ASP A 46 -4.85 9.94 -6.35
CA ASP A 46 -3.53 9.47 -5.95
C ASP A 46 -2.91 10.49 -4.99
N LEU A 47 -2.05 10.02 -4.08
CA LEU A 47 -1.43 10.81 -3.02
C LEU A 47 0.09 10.76 -3.16
N ASP A 48 0.71 9.67 -2.72
CA ASP A 48 2.15 9.49 -2.76
C ASP A 48 2.54 8.48 -3.83
N THR A 49 3.74 8.62 -4.39
CA THR A 49 4.32 7.65 -5.31
C THR A 49 5.75 7.35 -4.92
N PHE A 50 6.09 6.06 -4.88
CA PHE A 50 7.39 5.54 -4.47
C PHE A 50 7.95 4.63 -5.56
N THR A 51 9.25 4.69 -5.78
CA THR A 51 9.96 3.75 -6.66
C THR A 51 10.85 2.86 -5.80
N ILE A 52 10.76 1.54 -5.99
CA ILE A 52 11.45 0.55 -5.18
C ILE A 52 12.34 -0.28 -6.09
N ALA A 53 13.64 -0.30 -5.83
CA ALA A 53 14.58 -1.02 -6.68
C ALA A 53 14.43 -2.55 -6.52
N PRO A 54 14.92 -3.34 -7.49
CA PRO A 54 14.97 -4.80 -7.37
C PRO A 54 15.64 -5.27 -6.08
N GLY A 55 15.01 -6.19 -5.34
CA GLY A 55 15.52 -6.73 -4.08
C GLY A 55 15.31 -5.85 -2.86
N GLU A 56 14.81 -4.61 -3.02
CA GLU A 56 14.58 -3.71 -1.90
C GLU A 56 13.23 -3.95 -1.21
N THR A 57 13.18 -3.53 0.06
CA THR A 57 11.96 -3.47 0.85
C THR A 57 11.70 -2.03 1.25
N PHE A 58 10.49 -1.57 0.96
CA PHE A 58 9.93 -0.34 1.51
C PHE A 58 9.05 -0.72 2.69
N ASP A 59 9.33 -0.17 3.87
CA ASP A 59 8.55 -0.38 5.11
C ASP A 59 8.44 0.98 5.79
N GLU A 60 7.39 1.72 5.46
CA GLU A 60 7.23 3.10 5.90
C GLU A 60 5.80 3.41 6.30
N ARG A 61 5.70 4.40 7.19
CA ARG A 61 4.44 5.09 7.48
C ARG A 61 4.21 6.16 6.42
N VAL A 62 3.20 5.96 5.59
CA VAL A 62 2.85 6.83 4.46
C VAL A 62 1.61 7.68 4.76
N GLN A 63 1.31 8.66 3.89
CA GLN A 63 0.08 9.42 4.03
C GLN A 63 -1.14 8.49 3.98
N ARG A 64 -2.18 8.83 4.75
CA ARG A 64 -3.41 8.05 4.88
C ARG A 64 -4.00 7.69 3.52
N PHE A 65 -4.20 6.40 3.27
CA PHE A 65 -4.63 5.88 1.97
C PHE A 65 -5.67 4.75 2.14
N SER A 66 -6.44 4.48 1.08
CA SER A 66 -7.37 3.35 0.98
C SER A 66 -7.19 2.58 -0.33
N LYS A 67 -6.25 3.00 -1.17
CA LYS A 67 -5.94 2.42 -2.47
C LYS A 67 -4.42 2.34 -2.63
N VAL A 68 -3.95 1.24 -3.19
CA VAL A 68 -2.56 1.05 -3.60
C VAL A 68 -2.57 0.60 -5.05
N ARG A 69 -1.92 1.33 -5.94
CA ARG A 69 -1.58 0.86 -7.28
C ARG A 69 -0.12 0.46 -7.28
N VAL A 70 0.17 -0.75 -7.74
CA VAL A 70 1.52 -1.21 -8.02
C VAL A 70 1.67 -1.28 -9.52
N ASP A 71 2.69 -0.63 -10.06
CA ASP A 71 3.13 -0.76 -11.43
C ASP A 71 4.43 -1.57 -11.44
N ALA A 72 4.33 -2.83 -11.89
CA ALA A 72 5.41 -3.81 -11.80
C ALA A 72 5.48 -4.70 -13.04
N ASP A 73 6.71 -5.13 -13.35
CA ASP A 73 7.04 -6.10 -14.40
C ASP A 73 7.84 -7.27 -13.78
N GLY A 74 7.34 -7.78 -12.65
CA GLY A 74 8.02 -8.76 -11.81
C GLY A 74 7.27 -9.05 -10.51
N LEU A 75 7.74 -10.06 -9.79
CA LEU A 75 7.13 -10.51 -8.53
C LEU A 75 7.28 -9.44 -7.44
N TYR A 76 6.21 -9.19 -6.71
CA TYR A 76 6.23 -8.37 -5.50
C TYR A 76 5.33 -8.95 -4.42
N TYR A 77 5.68 -8.66 -3.18
CA TYR A 77 4.86 -8.95 -2.02
C TYR A 77 4.65 -7.67 -1.22
N GLY A 78 3.42 -7.42 -0.79
CA GLY A 78 3.06 -6.24 -0.04
C GLY A 78 2.15 -6.56 1.14
N LEU A 79 2.15 -5.64 2.09
CA LEU A 79 1.37 -5.74 3.31
C LEU A 79 0.98 -4.32 3.74
N VAL A 80 -0.29 -4.15 4.06
CA VAL A 80 -0.80 -2.89 4.61
C VAL A 80 -1.33 -3.11 6.01
N ARG A 81 -1.17 -2.09 6.85
CA ARG A 81 -1.67 -2.14 8.23
C ARG A 81 -2.46 -0.88 8.57
N ARG A 82 -3.51 -1.08 9.36
CA ARG A 82 -4.15 -0.03 10.14
C ARG A 82 -3.47 -0.03 11.51
N GLY A 83 -2.60 0.93 11.76
CA GLY A 83 -2.09 1.15 13.11
C GLY A 83 -3.14 1.74 14.05
N SER A 84 -2.73 1.92 15.30
CA SER A 84 -3.60 2.04 16.48
C SER A 84 -4.42 3.32 16.61
N ASP A 85 -4.24 4.29 15.71
CA ASP A 85 -4.89 5.59 15.81
C ASP A 85 -6.40 5.47 15.53
N ALA A 86 -7.18 5.51 16.61
CA ALA A 86 -8.57 5.06 16.70
C ALA A 86 -9.64 5.99 16.06
N PHE A 87 -9.26 6.99 15.27
CA PHE A 87 -10.10 8.19 15.21
C PHE A 87 -10.80 8.54 13.90
N TRP A 88 -11.04 7.68 12.90
CA TRP A 88 -11.74 8.17 11.70
C TRP A 88 -12.71 7.14 11.09
N GLY A 89 -13.96 7.56 10.89
CA GLY A 89 -15.05 6.82 10.27
C GLY A 89 -14.88 6.66 8.76
N ALA A 90 -15.78 5.91 8.13
CA ALA A 90 -15.76 5.63 6.69
C ALA A 90 -15.93 6.89 5.82
N GLU A 91 -16.34 8.02 6.40
CA GLU A 91 -16.49 9.33 5.74
C GLU A 91 -15.17 9.91 5.18
N TYR A 92 -14.00 9.37 5.56
CA TYR A 92 -12.70 9.82 5.07
C TYR A 92 -12.12 8.97 3.92
N LEU A 93 -12.92 8.04 3.37
CA LEU A 93 -12.54 7.19 2.23
C LEU A 93 -12.63 7.89 0.86
N ASP A 94 -13.11 9.14 0.84
CA ASP A 94 -13.26 9.98 -0.35
C ASP A 94 -12.12 11.01 -0.50
#